data_AF-A0A7S0EGZ2-F1
#
_entry.id   AF-A0A7S0EGZ2-F1
#
_cell.length_a   1.000
_cell.length_b   1.000
_cell.length_c   1.000
_cell.angle_alpha   90.00
_cell.angle_beta   90.00
_cell.angle_gamma   90.00
#
_symmetry.space_group_name_H-M   'P 1'
#
loop_
_entity.id
_entity.type
_entity.pdbx_description
1 polymer ?
#
loop_
_entity_poly.entity_id
_entity_poly.type
_entity_poly.pdbx_seq_one_letter_code
_entity_poly.pdbx_strand_id
1 'polypeptide(L)'
;AGAGISHAEMFPLLDQAKPNVLDLFQIWLNLPKKDKMAPPTFKMMWAETIPRASPAAGVQLALYVGAFAGVEPPPAPPAHSYAVGPETAVVILTVDLAPGTSWTLPAATAAAASLHRSLYLYAGGSASIDGRAITGRQRVKLRPDADVPLVNTGAEPLQLLLLQGRDIGEPVTQHGPFVGNTQQDIRKAFEDYQRTGFGAWPWPSDAHAFARGEPRFALYADGTREERPL
;
A
#
# COMPACT_ATOMS: atom_id res chain seq x y z
N ALA A 1 10.95 -1.31 -7.32
CA ALA A 1 12.33 -0.78 -7.35
C ALA A 1 13.32 -1.84 -7.84
N GLY A 2 13.46 -2.99 -7.17
CA GLY A 2 14.38 -4.03 -7.62
C GLY A 2 15.82 -3.51 -7.69
N ALA A 3 16.49 -3.73 -8.82
CA ALA A 3 17.88 -3.34 -9.07
C ALA A 3 18.14 -1.83 -8.94
N GLY A 4 17.10 -0.99 -9.00
CA GLY A 4 17.21 0.45 -8.76
C GLY A 4 16.21 1.25 -9.61
N ILE A 5 15.75 2.37 -9.04
CA ILE A 5 14.95 3.37 -9.74
C ILE A 5 15.21 4.74 -9.11
N SER A 6 15.27 5.78 -9.93
CA SER A 6 15.11 7.16 -9.49
C SER A 6 13.76 7.68 -9.98
N HIS A 7 12.99 8.34 -9.11
CA HIS A 7 11.66 8.85 -9.43
C HIS A 7 11.33 10.10 -8.62
N ALA A 8 10.30 10.83 -9.06
CA ALA A 8 9.71 11.95 -8.34
C ALA A 8 8.21 11.71 -8.17
N GLU A 9 7.68 12.15 -7.03
CA GLU A 9 6.25 12.08 -6.70
C GLU A 9 5.76 13.52 -6.49
N MET A 10 5.15 14.09 -7.53
CA MET A 10 4.64 15.47 -7.52
C MET A 10 3.11 15.46 -7.44
N PHE A 11 2.55 16.24 -6.51
CA PHE A 11 1.09 16.32 -6.30
C PHE A 11 0.54 17.61 -6.90
N PRO A 12 -0.14 17.56 -8.05
CA PRO A 12 -0.65 18.77 -8.69
C PRO A 12 -1.80 19.39 -7.89
N LEU A 13 -1.80 20.72 -7.77
CA LEU A 13 -2.91 21.49 -7.18
C LEU A 13 -3.98 21.74 -8.24
N LEU A 14 -4.81 20.71 -8.47
CA LEU A 14 -5.79 20.65 -9.56
C LEU A 14 -7.00 21.55 -9.33
N ASP A 15 -7.48 21.68 -8.09
CA ASP A 15 -8.56 22.61 -7.75
C ASP A 15 -7.97 23.98 -7.39
N GLN A 16 -8.42 25.05 -8.06
CA GLN A 16 -8.00 26.42 -7.78
C GLN A 16 -8.95 27.17 -6.84
N ALA A 17 -10.17 26.67 -6.64
CA ALA A 17 -11.22 27.28 -5.85
C ALA A 17 -11.34 26.66 -4.45
N LYS A 18 -10.86 25.43 -4.27
CA LYS A 18 -10.94 24.68 -3.00
C LYS A 18 -9.58 24.12 -2.56
N PRO A 19 -9.44 23.78 -1.28
CA PRO A 19 -8.27 23.04 -0.80
C PRO A 19 -8.09 21.71 -1.54
N ASN A 20 -6.85 21.42 -1.94
CA ASN A 20 -6.47 20.12 -2.48
C ASN A 20 -6.06 19.22 -1.31
N VAL A 21 -7.03 18.62 -0.63
CA VAL A 21 -6.77 17.70 0.48
C VAL A 21 -6.12 16.42 -0.06
N LEU A 22 -5.00 16.04 0.54
CA LEU A 22 -4.28 14.81 0.20
C LEU A 22 -4.13 13.96 1.47
N ASP A 23 -4.77 12.79 1.46
CA ASP A 23 -4.44 11.69 2.36
C ASP A 23 -3.77 10.59 1.54
N LEU A 24 -2.53 10.26 1.89
CA LEU A 24 -1.70 9.30 1.15
C LEU A 24 -1.07 8.29 2.11
N PHE A 25 -1.08 7.03 1.69
CA PHE A 25 -0.24 5.98 2.26
C PHE A 25 0.88 5.65 1.30
N GLN A 26 2.11 5.73 1.79
CA GLN A 26 3.28 5.17 1.11
C GLN A 26 3.73 3.93 1.87
N ILE A 27 3.62 2.77 1.24
CA ILE A 27 3.91 1.47 1.85
C ILE A 27 5.05 0.83 1.06
N TRP A 28 6.14 0.50 1.75
CA TRP A 28 7.26 -0.23 1.15
C TRP A 28 7.15 -1.71 1.45
N LEU A 29 7.02 -2.52 0.39
CA LEU A 29 7.16 -3.97 0.48
C LEU A 29 8.63 -4.32 0.21
N ASN A 30 9.30 -4.90 1.20
CA ASN A 30 10.64 -5.44 1.01
C ASN A 30 10.59 -6.62 0.03
N LEU A 31 11.71 -6.91 -0.63
CA LEU A 31 11.86 -8.04 -1.55
C LEU A 31 12.77 -9.11 -0.95
N PRO A 32 12.49 -10.41 -1.18
CA PRO A 32 13.44 -11.47 -0.86
C PRO A 32 14.70 -11.30 -1.70
N LYS A 33 15.83 -11.81 -1.20
CA LYS A 33 17.16 -11.65 -1.80
C LYS A 33 17.18 -11.99 -3.28
N LYS A 34 16.47 -13.05 -3.68
CA LYS A 34 16.37 -13.51 -5.08
C LYS A 34 15.78 -12.45 -6.04
N ASP A 35 14.92 -11.56 -5.54
CA ASP A 35 14.20 -10.57 -6.34
C ASP A 35 14.75 -9.14 -6.17
N LYS A 36 15.70 -8.91 -5.24
CA LYS A 36 16.28 -7.58 -4.99
C LYS A 36 17.00 -6.98 -6.21
N MET A 37 17.48 -7.81 -7.13
CA MET A 37 18.14 -7.37 -8.37
C MET A 37 17.24 -7.52 -9.61
N ALA A 38 15.94 -7.77 -9.43
CA ALA A 38 15.01 -7.81 -10.56
C ALA A 38 14.95 -6.45 -11.26
N PRO A 39 14.71 -6.40 -12.59
CA PRO A 39 14.48 -5.14 -13.28
C PRO A 39 13.31 -4.36 -12.63
N PRO A 40 13.42 -3.02 -12.52
CA PRO A 40 12.33 -2.20 -12.00
C PRO A 40 11.10 -2.37 -12.89
N THR A 41 9.94 -2.53 -12.27
CA THR A 41 8.65 -2.59 -12.95
C THR A 41 7.66 -1.65 -12.26
N PHE A 42 6.68 -1.18 -13.03
CA PHE A 42 5.60 -0.32 -12.57
C PHE A 42 4.27 -0.94 -12.97
N LYS A 43 3.28 -0.82 -12.09
CA LYS A 43 1.90 -1.17 -12.39
C LYS A 43 0.98 -0.10 -11.81
N MET A 44 0.15 0.47 -12.67
CA MET A 44 -0.91 1.36 -12.22
C MET A 44 -2.13 0.53 -11.79
N MET A 45 -2.68 0.86 -10.63
CA MET A 45 -3.94 0.30 -10.15
C MET A 45 -4.96 1.43 -10.05
N TRP A 46 -5.84 1.52 -11.05
CA TRP A 46 -6.86 2.56 -11.14
C TRP A 46 -7.98 2.31 -10.12
N ALA A 47 -8.55 3.38 -9.56
CA ALA A 47 -9.59 3.29 -8.54
C ALA A 47 -10.82 2.47 -9.00
N GLU A 48 -11.12 2.57 -10.30
CA GLU A 48 -12.18 1.87 -11.02
C GLU A 48 -11.95 0.36 -11.11
N THR A 49 -10.70 -0.08 -10.94
CA THR A 49 -10.29 -1.50 -10.96
C THR A 49 -10.08 -2.08 -9.57
N ILE A 50 -10.15 -1.26 -8.53
CA ILE A 50 -10.01 -1.74 -7.15
C ILE A 50 -11.32 -2.41 -6.73
N PRO A 51 -11.31 -3.72 -6.41
CA PRO A 51 -12.51 -4.42 -5.98
C PRO A 51 -12.98 -3.89 -4.63
N ARG A 52 -14.31 -3.76 -4.52
CA ARG A 52 -15.00 -3.29 -3.33
C ARG A 52 -16.08 -4.26 -2.91
N ALA A 53 -16.37 -4.32 -1.61
CA ALA A 53 -17.47 -5.11 -1.08
C ALA A 53 -18.14 -4.39 0.09
N SER A 54 -19.42 -4.70 0.32
CA SER A 54 -20.19 -4.20 1.47
C SER A 54 -20.74 -5.39 2.26
N PRO A 55 -19.94 -6.03 3.13
CA PRO A 55 -20.33 -7.27 3.79
C PRO A 55 -21.48 -7.09 4.79
N ALA A 56 -21.75 -5.86 5.22
CA ALA A 56 -22.88 -5.49 6.06
C ALA A 56 -23.26 -4.02 5.83
N ALA A 57 -24.46 -3.63 6.30
CA ALA A 57 -24.89 -2.24 6.26
C ALA A 57 -23.92 -1.34 7.03
N GLY A 58 -23.46 -0.26 6.39
CA GLY A 58 -22.48 0.67 6.97
C GLY A 58 -21.04 0.17 6.96
N VAL A 59 -20.72 -0.94 6.30
CA VAL A 59 -19.36 -1.47 6.14
C VAL A 59 -18.96 -1.41 4.67
N GLN A 60 -17.83 -0.78 4.37
CA GLN A 60 -17.26 -0.77 3.02
C GLN A 60 -15.82 -1.26 3.05
N LEU A 61 -15.48 -2.13 2.10
CA LEU A 61 -14.16 -2.71 1.92
C LEU A 61 -13.59 -2.27 0.56
N ALA A 62 -12.29 -1.99 0.50
CA ALA A 62 -11.56 -1.92 -0.77
C ALA A 62 -10.23 -2.67 -0.67
N LEU A 63 -10.07 -3.69 -1.51
CA LEU A 63 -8.93 -4.60 -1.46
C LEU A 63 -7.92 -4.22 -2.55
N TYR A 64 -6.73 -3.79 -2.14
CA TYR A 64 -5.67 -3.32 -3.05
C TYR A 64 -4.69 -4.44 -3.40
N VAL A 65 -4.39 -5.32 -2.43
CA VAL A 65 -3.43 -6.41 -2.58
C VAL A 65 -3.89 -7.60 -1.76
N GLY A 66 -3.72 -8.81 -2.31
CA GLY A 66 -3.97 -10.06 -1.61
C GLY A 66 -5.36 -10.64 -1.88
N ALA A 67 -5.83 -11.44 -0.92
CA ALA A 67 -7.15 -12.04 -0.94
C ALA A 67 -7.86 -11.77 0.40
N PHE A 68 -9.15 -11.47 0.34
CA PHE A 68 -9.97 -11.25 1.52
C PHE A 68 -11.37 -11.83 1.28
N ALA A 69 -11.93 -12.51 2.28
CA ALA A 69 -13.20 -13.23 2.12
C ALA A 69 -14.33 -12.29 1.71
N GLY A 70 -15.07 -12.66 0.66
CA GLY A 70 -16.20 -11.88 0.14
C GLY A 70 -15.81 -10.66 -0.69
N VAL A 71 -14.54 -10.52 -1.09
CA VAL A 71 -14.06 -9.47 -2.01
C VAL A 71 -13.42 -10.13 -3.22
N GLU A 72 -13.77 -9.64 -4.42
CA GLU A 72 -13.14 -10.10 -5.66
C GLU A 72 -11.63 -9.84 -5.66
N PRO A 73 -10.81 -10.67 -6.33
CA PRO A 73 -9.37 -10.47 -6.39
C PRO A 73 -8.99 -9.14 -7.09
N PRO A 74 -8.03 -8.37 -6.56
CA PRO A 74 -7.52 -7.17 -7.23
C PRO A 74 -6.63 -7.53 -8.41
N PRO A 75 -6.29 -6.54 -9.27
CA PRO A 75 -5.26 -6.73 -10.29
C PRO A 75 -3.96 -7.29 -9.69
N ALA A 76 -3.37 -8.29 -10.33
CA ALA A 76 -2.17 -8.95 -9.81
C ALA A 76 -1.01 -7.95 -9.58
N PRO A 77 -0.20 -8.07 -8.53
CA PRO A 77 0.95 -7.18 -8.31
C PRO A 77 2.03 -7.40 -9.39
N PRO A 78 3.05 -6.51 -9.48
CA PRO A 78 4.20 -6.73 -10.34
C PRO A 78 4.88 -8.09 -10.06
N ALA A 79 5.43 -8.73 -11.10
CA ALA A 79 5.89 -10.13 -11.05
C ALA A 79 6.95 -10.45 -9.97
N HIS A 80 7.74 -9.45 -9.55
CA HIS A 80 8.76 -9.60 -8.50
C HIS A 80 8.36 -8.97 -7.16
N SER A 81 7.10 -8.57 -7.00
CA SER A 81 6.61 -8.05 -5.72
C SER A 81 6.56 -9.17 -4.68
N TYR A 82 6.88 -8.87 -3.42
CA TYR A 82 6.63 -9.81 -2.32
C TYR A 82 5.14 -10.08 -2.08
N ALA A 83 4.24 -9.33 -2.71
CA ALA A 83 2.82 -9.67 -2.71
C ALA A 83 2.43 -10.76 -3.73
N VAL A 84 3.39 -11.27 -4.51
CA VAL A 84 3.14 -12.39 -5.44
C VAL A 84 3.03 -13.69 -4.63
N GLY A 85 1.96 -14.43 -4.88
CA GLY A 85 1.76 -15.76 -4.30
C GLY A 85 1.02 -15.75 -2.95
N PRO A 86 0.17 -16.76 -2.68
CA PRO A 86 -0.65 -16.82 -1.47
C PRO A 86 0.17 -17.08 -0.19
N GLU A 87 1.38 -17.63 -0.28
CA GLU A 87 2.26 -17.96 0.84
C GLU A 87 2.74 -16.74 1.62
N THR A 88 2.85 -15.60 0.94
CA THR A 88 3.28 -14.31 1.49
C THR A 88 2.20 -13.69 2.35
N ALA A 89 0.94 -14.10 2.12
CA ALA A 89 -0.26 -13.65 2.84
C ALA A 89 -0.39 -12.13 2.95
N VAL A 90 0.19 -11.38 2.00
CA VAL A 90 0.11 -9.93 1.98
C VAL A 90 -1.34 -9.52 1.74
N VAL A 91 -1.88 -8.68 2.62
CA VAL A 91 -3.20 -8.04 2.43
C VAL A 91 -3.05 -6.55 2.69
N ILE A 92 -3.51 -5.75 1.74
CA ILE A 92 -3.69 -4.30 1.88
C ILE A 92 -5.16 -4.01 1.60
N LEU A 93 -5.89 -3.67 2.65
CA LEU A 93 -7.34 -3.52 2.63
C LEU A 93 -7.71 -2.25 3.39
N THR A 94 -8.57 -1.41 2.82
CA THR A 94 -9.25 -0.37 3.61
C THR A 94 -10.62 -0.85 4.06
N VAL A 95 -11.01 -0.40 5.25
CA VAL A 95 -12.31 -0.68 5.88
C VAL A 95 -12.88 0.65 6.34
N ASP A 96 -14.04 1.01 5.81
CA ASP A 96 -14.81 2.15 6.28
C ASP A 96 -16.04 1.66 7.06
N LEU A 97 -16.23 2.20 8.26
CA LEU A 97 -17.38 1.93 9.13
C LEU A 97 -18.17 3.21 9.34
N ALA A 98 -19.45 3.21 8.99
CA ALA A 98 -20.36 4.30 9.28
C ALA A 98 -20.52 4.50 10.82
N PRO A 99 -20.95 5.69 11.27
CA PRO A 99 -21.18 5.95 12.70
C PRO A 99 -22.10 4.92 13.34
N GLY A 100 -21.71 4.40 14.51
CA GLY A 100 -22.48 3.40 15.25
C GLY A 100 -22.43 1.97 14.68
N THR A 101 -21.76 1.75 13.54
CA THR A 101 -21.65 0.42 12.94
C THR A 101 -20.70 -0.48 13.74
N SER A 102 -21.11 -1.74 13.91
CA SER A 102 -20.29 -2.82 14.45
C SER A 102 -20.05 -3.87 13.36
N TRP A 103 -18.81 -4.33 13.25
CA TRP A 103 -18.42 -5.37 12.31
C TRP A 103 -17.25 -6.17 12.85
N THR A 104 -17.19 -7.47 12.54
CA THR A 104 -16.08 -8.32 12.95
C THR A 104 -15.12 -8.48 11.79
N LEU A 105 -13.89 -8.01 11.96
CA LEU A 105 -12.80 -8.31 11.05
C LEU A 105 -12.36 -9.77 11.29
N PRO A 106 -12.55 -10.69 10.32
CA PRO A 106 -12.20 -12.09 10.51
C PRO A 106 -10.71 -12.30 10.78
N ALA A 107 -10.39 -13.41 11.44
CA ALA A 107 -9.05 -13.97 11.51
C ALA A 107 -8.45 -14.13 10.10
N ALA A 108 -7.12 -14.12 10.01
CA ALA A 108 -6.44 -14.41 8.75
C ALA A 108 -6.66 -15.89 8.39
N THR A 109 -6.89 -16.15 7.10
CA THR A 109 -7.00 -17.52 6.57
C THR A 109 -5.65 -18.22 6.46
N ALA A 110 -4.56 -17.45 6.35
CA ALA A 110 -3.20 -17.98 6.32
C ALA A 110 -2.73 -18.40 7.73
N ALA A 111 -1.84 -19.40 7.78
CA ALA A 111 -1.29 -19.89 9.05
C ALA A 111 -0.64 -18.77 9.87
N ALA A 112 -0.95 -18.72 11.17
CA ALA A 112 -0.59 -17.63 12.07
C ALA A 112 0.93 -17.47 12.33
N ALA A 113 1.71 -18.55 12.25
CA ALA A 113 3.15 -18.52 12.50
C ALA A 113 3.81 -17.49 11.58
N SER A 114 4.59 -16.55 12.14
CA SER A 114 5.26 -15.46 11.39
C SER A 114 4.35 -14.58 10.53
N LEU A 115 3.04 -14.57 10.80
CA LEU A 115 2.09 -13.67 10.14
C LEU A 115 1.85 -12.44 11.01
N HIS A 116 2.00 -11.25 10.43
CA HIS A 116 1.75 -10.00 11.12
C HIS A 116 0.51 -9.32 10.56
N ARG A 117 -0.31 -8.75 11.45
CA ARG A 117 -1.47 -7.92 11.11
C ARG A 117 -1.42 -6.63 11.92
N SER A 118 -1.57 -5.50 11.25
CA SER A 118 -1.68 -4.18 11.88
C SER A 118 -2.86 -3.43 11.26
N LEU A 119 -3.71 -2.86 12.11
CA LEU A 119 -4.81 -2.00 11.72
C LEU A 119 -4.45 -0.56 12.04
N TYR A 120 -4.50 0.30 11.04
CA TYR A 120 -4.23 1.73 11.17
C TYR A 120 -5.55 2.49 11.12
N LEU A 121 -5.90 3.16 12.21
CA LEU A 121 -7.00 4.12 12.23
C LEU A 121 -6.43 5.43 11.71
N TYR A 122 -6.90 5.90 10.57
CA TYR A 122 -6.34 7.09 9.93
C TYR A 122 -7.34 8.24 9.78
N ALA A 123 -8.64 7.93 9.79
CA ALA A 123 -9.71 8.91 9.89
C ALA A 123 -10.86 8.34 10.74
N GLY A 124 -11.69 9.23 11.29
CA GLY A 124 -12.66 8.88 12.33
C GLY A 124 -12.04 8.91 13.72
N GLY A 125 -12.68 9.63 14.65
CA GLY A 125 -12.06 10.04 15.91
C GLY A 125 -12.11 9.00 17.03
N SER A 126 -12.99 8.01 16.98
CA SER A 126 -13.22 7.08 18.09
C SER A 126 -13.75 5.72 17.63
N ALA A 127 -13.17 4.66 18.16
CA ALA A 127 -13.53 3.28 17.87
C ALA A 127 -13.43 2.40 19.13
N SER A 128 -14.10 1.25 19.12
CA SER A 128 -13.78 0.11 19.98
C SER A 128 -13.20 -1.01 19.14
N ILE A 129 -12.02 -1.51 19.52
CA ILE A 129 -11.34 -2.62 18.86
C ILE A 129 -11.12 -3.72 19.90
N ASP A 130 -11.77 -4.87 19.71
CA ASP A 130 -11.76 -5.99 20.67
C ASP A 130 -12.14 -5.52 22.09
N GLY A 131 -13.17 -4.67 22.18
CA GLY A 131 -13.67 -4.09 23.43
C GLY A 131 -12.82 -2.96 24.03
N ARG A 132 -11.70 -2.60 23.40
CA ARG A 132 -10.82 -1.52 23.86
C ARG A 132 -11.14 -0.22 23.13
N ALA A 133 -11.40 0.84 23.88
CA ALA A 133 -11.57 2.17 23.32
C ALA A 133 -10.26 2.68 22.72
N ILE A 134 -10.34 3.16 21.47
CA ILE A 134 -9.25 3.75 20.70
C ILE A 134 -9.70 5.13 20.23
N THR A 135 -8.86 6.15 20.42
CA THR A 135 -9.15 7.53 20.01
C THR A 135 -8.03 8.10 19.16
N GLY A 136 -8.40 8.80 18.09
CA GLY A 136 -7.47 9.42 17.16
C GLY A 136 -6.70 8.42 16.29
N ARG A 137 -5.67 8.92 15.60
CA ARG A 137 -4.87 8.13 14.67
C ARG A 137 -3.93 7.20 15.42
N GLN A 138 -4.07 5.89 15.22
CA GLN A 138 -3.26 4.89 15.91
C GLN A 138 -3.01 3.65 15.05
N ARG A 139 -1.93 2.93 15.37
CA ARG A 139 -1.67 1.57 14.88
C ARG A 139 -2.00 0.58 15.99
N VAL A 140 -2.83 -0.40 15.68
CA VAL A 140 -3.16 -1.53 16.55
C VAL A 140 -2.58 -2.80 15.95
N LYS A 141 -1.71 -3.49 16.70
CA LYS A 141 -1.23 -4.81 16.33
C LYS A 141 -2.31 -5.85 16.67
N LEU A 142 -2.67 -6.68 15.70
CA LEU A 142 -3.69 -7.71 15.86
C LEU A 142 -3.06 -9.09 16.01
N ARG A 143 -3.78 -10.00 16.69
CA ARG A 143 -3.48 -11.43 16.60
C ARG A 143 -3.95 -11.94 15.23
N PRO A 144 -3.14 -12.71 14.49
CA PRO A 144 -3.53 -13.17 13.16
C PRO A 144 -4.66 -14.21 13.18
N ASP A 145 -4.72 -15.03 14.23
CA ASP A 145 -5.62 -16.17 14.42
C ASP A 145 -6.92 -15.83 15.16
N ALA A 146 -7.21 -14.56 15.38
CA ALA A 146 -8.40 -14.12 16.09
C ALA A 146 -9.26 -13.19 15.23
N ASP A 147 -10.57 -13.41 15.33
CA ASP A 147 -11.58 -12.44 14.92
C ASP A 147 -11.46 -11.18 15.80
N VAL A 148 -11.70 -10.02 15.20
CA VAL A 148 -11.56 -8.73 15.87
C VAL A 148 -12.86 -7.94 15.74
N PRO A 149 -13.66 -7.84 16.80
CA PRO A 149 -14.81 -6.95 16.83
C PRO A 149 -14.36 -5.49 16.70
N LEU A 150 -14.95 -4.78 15.75
CA LEU A 150 -14.72 -3.36 15.48
C LEU A 150 -16.05 -2.62 15.66
N VAL A 151 -16.02 -1.50 16.38
CA VAL A 151 -17.19 -0.62 16.51
C VAL A 151 -16.75 0.81 16.24
N ASN A 152 -17.44 1.51 15.35
CA ASN A 152 -17.30 2.95 15.25
C ASN A 152 -18.14 3.61 16.35
N THR A 153 -17.47 4.18 17.35
CA THR A 153 -18.12 4.86 18.49
C THR A 153 -18.17 6.37 18.30
N GLY A 154 -17.68 6.89 17.17
CA GLY A 154 -17.69 8.30 16.82
C GLY A 154 -18.92 8.72 16.01
N ALA A 155 -19.00 10.03 15.76
CA ALA A 155 -20.04 10.64 14.92
C ALA A 155 -19.67 10.70 13.43
N GLU A 156 -18.40 10.49 13.10
CA GLU A 156 -17.87 10.52 11.73
C GLU A 156 -17.56 9.09 11.23
N PRO A 157 -17.51 8.85 9.91
CA PRO A 157 -17.02 7.59 9.37
C PRO A 157 -15.62 7.26 9.90
N LEU A 158 -15.45 6.02 10.35
CA LEU A 158 -14.17 5.47 10.78
C LEU A 158 -13.51 4.79 9.59
N GLN A 159 -12.31 5.22 9.25
CA GLN A 159 -11.54 4.67 8.14
C GLN A 159 -10.27 4.00 8.64
N LEU A 160 -10.11 2.75 8.21
CA LEU A 160 -9.09 1.83 8.70
C LEU A 160 -8.28 1.29 7.53
N LEU A 161 -6.98 1.09 7.73
CA LEU A 161 -6.10 0.38 6.81
C LEU A 161 -5.56 -0.87 7.50
N LEU A 162 -5.92 -2.04 7.00
CA LEU A 162 -5.32 -3.31 7.39
C LEU A 162 -4.08 -3.57 6.53
N LEU A 163 -2.94 -3.71 7.20
CA LEU A 163 -1.72 -4.26 6.62
C LEU A 163 -1.46 -5.64 7.22
N GLN A 164 -1.35 -6.63 6.34
CA GLN A 164 -1.00 -8.00 6.70
C GLN A 164 0.16 -8.48 5.82
N GLY A 165 1.02 -9.32 6.36
CA GLY A 165 2.05 -10.01 5.59
C GLY A 165 2.84 -10.99 6.46
N ARG A 166 3.36 -12.04 5.82
CA ARG A 166 4.28 -13.00 6.44
C ARG A 166 5.69 -12.42 6.44
N ASP A 167 6.50 -12.85 7.40
CA ASP A 167 7.93 -12.57 7.37
C ASP A 167 8.58 -13.17 6.13
N ILE A 168 9.48 -12.39 5.50
CA ILE A 168 10.37 -12.90 4.45
C ILE A 168 11.36 -13.93 5.04
N GLY A 169 11.72 -13.78 6.32
CA GLY A 169 12.65 -14.69 7.00
C GLY A 169 14.13 -14.46 6.64
N GLU A 170 14.46 -13.30 6.08
CA GLU A 170 15.83 -12.95 5.67
C GLU A 170 16.36 -11.72 6.45
N PRO A 171 17.69 -11.58 6.61
CA PRO A 171 18.28 -10.36 7.16
C PRO A 171 17.89 -9.12 6.36
N VAL A 172 17.65 -8.02 7.08
CA VAL A 172 17.34 -6.72 6.50
C VAL A 172 18.44 -5.74 6.92
N THR A 173 19.07 -5.12 5.92
CA THR A 173 19.99 -4.00 6.13
C THR A 173 19.45 -2.80 5.36
N GLN A 174 19.29 -1.66 6.03
CA GLN A 174 18.76 -0.44 5.42
C GLN A 174 19.68 0.74 5.69
N HIS A 175 19.90 1.56 4.66
CA HIS A 175 20.52 2.88 4.81
C HIS A 175 19.91 3.85 3.80
N GLY A 176 19.17 4.85 4.30
CA GLY A 176 18.42 5.77 3.46
C GLY A 176 17.41 5.03 2.56
N PRO A 177 17.43 5.25 1.23
CA PRO A 177 16.48 4.65 0.29
C PRO A 177 16.81 3.19 -0.08
N PHE A 178 17.95 2.65 0.37
CA PHE A 178 18.40 1.33 -0.04
C PHE A 178 18.14 0.28 1.04
N VAL A 179 17.54 -0.84 0.63
CA VAL A 179 17.20 -1.97 1.49
C VAL A 179 17.82 -3.25 0.90
N GLY A 180 18.95 -3.66 1.45
CA GLY A 180 19.67 -4.89 1.11
C GLY A 180 19.49 -5.99 2.16
N ASN A 181 20.24 -7.08 2.02
CA ASN A 181 20.37 -8.11 3.06
C ASN A 181 21.67 -7.95 3.87
N THR A 182 22.69 -7.28 3.31
CA THR A 182 24.00 -7.06 3.95
C THR A 182 24.49 -5.61 3.80
N GLN A 183 25.49 -5.23 4.60
CA GLN A 183 26.17 -3.93 4.46
C GLN A 183 26.90 -3.79 3.11
N GLN A 184 27.33 -4.90 2.50
CA GLN A 184 27.94 -4.87 1.17
C GLN A 184 26.91 -4.51 0.09
N ASP A 185 25.68 -5.03 0.20
CA ASP A 185 24.59 -4.69 -0.72
C ASP A 185 24.32 -3.17 -0.69
N ILE A 186 24.32 -2.57 0.51
CA ILE A 186 24.14 -1.13 0.68
C ILE A 186 25.26 -0.33 0.02
N ARG A 187 26.54 -0.69 0.27
CA ARG A 187 27.68 0.00 -0.37
C ARG A 187 27.58 -0.05 -1.89
N LYS A 188 27.29 -1.23 -2.44
CA LYS A 188 27.12 -1.41 -3.87
C LYS A 188 25.97 -0.55 -4.42
N ALA A 189 24.83 -0.48 -3.73
CA ALA A 189 23.71 0.35 -4.16
C ALA A 189 24.06 1.84 -4.24
N PHE A 190 24.85 2.36 -3.28
CA PHE A 190 25.36 3.72 -3.34
C PHE A 190 26.32 3.94 -4.52
N GLU A 191 27.27 3.03 -4.74
CA GLU A 191 28.19 3.08 -5.87
C GLU A 191 27.43 3.05 -7.22
N ASP A 192 26.43 2.18 -7.33
CA ASP A 192 25.59 2.07 -8.53
C ASP A 192 24.77 3.35 -8.74
N TYR A 193 24.18 3.92 -7.69
CA TYR A 193 23.46 5.19 -7.78
C TYR A 193 24.37 6.35 -8.21
N GLN A 194 25.54 6.51 -7.58
CA GLN A 194 26.49 7.58 -7.91
C GLN A 194 27.00 7.48 -9.35
N ARG A 195 27.16 6.25 -9.85
CA ARG A 195 27.65 6.01 -11.21
C ARG A 195 26.57 6.14 -12.28
N THR A 196 25.33 5.73 -11.98
CA THR A 196 24.30 5.51 -13.01
C THR A 196 23.02 6.30 -12.81
N GLY A 197 22.82 6.92 -11.64
CA GLY A 197 21.55 7.53 -11.25
C GLY A 197 20.37 6.54 -11.17
N PHE A 198 20.64 5.23 -11.29
CA PHE A 198 19.64 4.18 -11.56
C PHE A 198 18.79 4.42 -12.81
N GLY A 199 19.44 4.94 -13.87
CA GLY A 199 18.82 5.18 -15.16
C GLY A 199 18.88 6.65 -15.55
N ALA A 200 18.57 6.93 -16.82
CA ALA A 200 18.47 8.30 -17.29
C ALA A 200 17.27 9.01 -16.66
N TRP A 201 17.43 10.29 -16.35
CA TRP A 201 16.33 11.16 -15.96
C TRP A 201 15.77 11.83 -17.23
N PRO A 202 14.57 11.44 -17.72
CA PRO A 202 14.05 11.95 -18.98
C PRO A 202 13.38 13.32 -18.85
N TRP A 203 13.31 13.88 -17.64
CA TRP A 203 12.53 15.08 -17.34
C TRP A 203 13.43 16.33 -17.29
N PRO A 204 12.89 17.51 -17.66
CA PRO A 204 13.66 18.76 -17.66
C PRO A 204 14.00 19.28 -16.25
N SER A 205 13.36 18.74 -15.21
CA SER A 205 13.62 19.10 -13.82
C SER A 205 13.36 17.92 -12.88
N ASP A 206 13.93 17.96 -11.68
CA ASP A 206 13.70 16.94 -10.64
C ASP A 206 12.28 17.01 -10.04
N ALA A 207 11.61 18.15 -10.23
CA ALA A 207 10.25 18.42 -9.76
C ALA A 207 9.26 18.52 -10.94
N HIS A 208 9.40 17.65 -11.93
CA HIS A 208 8.55 17.68 -13.11
C HIS A 208 7.09 17.38 -12.77
N ALA A 209 6.20 18.29 -13.15
CA ALA A 209 4.76 18.10 -13.09
C ALA A 209 4.19 18.25 -14.50
N PHE A 210 3.27 17.34 -14.86
CA PHE A 210 2.55 17.42 -16.12
C PHE A 210 1.61 18.62 -16.16
N ALA A 211 1.28 19.09 -17.36
CA ALA A 211 0.38 20.21 -17.54
C ALA A 211 -1.02 19.90 -16.98
N ARG A 212 -1.72 20.91 -16.44
CA ARG A 212 -3.04 20.75 -15.80
C ARG A 212 -4.10 20.10 -16.70
N GLY A 213 -4.01 20.31 -18.02
CA GLY A 213 -4.93 19.75 -19.00
C GLY A 213 -4.61 18.33 -19.45
N GLU A 214 -3.50 17.74 -19.00
CA GLU A 214 -3.19 16.35 -19.31
C GLU A 214 -4.19 15.41 -18.63
N PRO A 215 -4.70 14.39 -19.34
CA PRO A 215 -5.54 13.36 -18.72
C PRO A 215 -4.73 12.58 -17.67
N ARG A 216 -5.40 11.84 -16.80
CA ARG A 216 -4.71 10.85 -15.97
C ARG A 216 -4.14 9.78 -16.89
N PHE A 217 -2.86 9.45 -16.75
CA PHE A 217 -2.25 8.41 -17.56
C PHE A 217 -1.25 7.55 -16.80
N ALA A 218 -1.00 6.36 -17.32
CA ALA A 218 0.11 5.50 -16.98
C ALA A 218 0.93 5.23 -18.25
N LEU A 219 2.24 5.45 -18.18
CA LEU A 219 3.19 5.10 -19.24
C LEU A 219 4.04 3.93 -18.78
N TYR A 220 3.96 2.82 -19.49
CA TYR A 220 4.66 1.58 -19.17
C TYR A 220 6.01 1.49 -19.89
N ALA A 221 6.90 0.63 -19.39
CA ALA A 221 8.26 0.49 -19.90
C ALA A 221 8.33 0.00 -21.36
N ASP A 222 7.29 -0.64 -21.87
CA ASP A 222 7.16 -1.07 -23.27
C ASP A 222 6.65 0.05 -24.20
N GLY A 223 6.44 1.26 -23.66
CA GLY A 223 5.90 2.40 -24.39
C GLY A 223 4.37 2.45 -24.43
N THR A 224 3.68 1.46 -23.87
CA THR A 224 2.22 1.48 -23.76
C THR A 224 1.77 2.66 -22.91
N ARG A 225 0.84 3.47 -23.43
CA ARG A 225 0.18 4.56 -22.69
C ARG A 225 -1.28 4.21 -22.46
N GLU A 226 -1.68 4.18 -21.20
CA GLU A 226 -3.07 4.01 -20.79
C GLU A 226 -3.58 5.33 -20.23
N GLU A 227 -4.69 5.84 -20.78
CA GLU A 227 -5.33 7.07 -20.32
C GLU A 227 -6.67 6.77 -19.65
N ARG A 228 -6.99 7.54 -18.61
CA ARG A 228 -8.28 7.53 -17.94
C ARG A 228 -8.81 8.97 -17.85
N PRO A 229 -10.09 9.21 -18.19
CA PRO A 229 -10.69 10.52 -17.98
C PRO A 229 -10.62 10.92 -16.49
N LEU A 230 -10.54 12.21 -16.21
CA LEU A 230 -10.62 12.76 -14.85
C LEU A 230 -12.01 12.56 -14.24
#